data_AF-A0A0D2T4H4-F1
#
_entry.id   AF-A0A0D2T4H4-F1
#
_cell.length_a   1.000
_cell.length_b   1.000
_cell.length_c   1.000
_cell.angle_alpha   90.00
_cell.angle_beta   90.00
_cell.angle_gamma   90.00
#
_symmetry.space_group_name_H-M   'P 1'
#
loop_
_entity.id
_entity.type
_entity.pdbx_description
1 polymer ?
#
loop_
_entity_poly.entity_id
_entity_poly.type
_entity_poly.pdbx_seq_one_letter_code
_entity_poly.pdbx_strand_id
1 'polypeptide(L)'
;MERCTVSGMIVTSALIIWKGLMCVTGSESPVVVVLSGSMEPGFKRGDILFLHMSKDPIRAGEIVVFNIDGREIPIVHRVIKVHERQDTGEVDVLTKGDNNYGDDRLLYAQGQQYLQRHHIMGRAVGFLPYVGWVTIIMTEKPIIKYILIGALGLLVITSKD
;
A
#
# COMPACT_ATOMS: atom_id res chain seq x y z
N MET A 1 0.54 18.18 33.37
CA MET A 1 1.51 18.58 32.32
C MET A 1 2.18 17.35 31.72
N GLU A 2 2.76 16.46 32.53
CA GLU A 2 3.47 15.24 32.07
C GLU A 2 2.68 14.32 31.12
N ARG A 3 1.38 14.06 31.40
CA ARG A 3 0.55 13.20 30.53
C ARG A 3 0.37 13.77 29.12
N CYS A 4 0.28 15.10 28.95
CA CYS A 4 0.24 15.72 27.62
C CYS A 4 1.60 15.62 26.92
N THR A 5 2.70 15.74 27.66
CA THR A 5 4.05 15.60 27.10
C THR A 5 4.30 14.18 26.58
N VAL A 6 3.86 13.16 27.34
CA VAL A 6 3.98 11.74 26.93
C VAL A 6 3.17 11.44 25.68
N SER A 7 1.91 11.86 25.61
CA SER A 7 1.10 11.67 24.39
C SER A 7 1.70 12.39 23.19
N GLY A 8 2.24 13.60 23.40
CA GLY A 8 2.96 14.34 22.36
C GLY A 8 4.18 13.58 21.82
N MET A 9 5.01 13.00 22.71
CA MET A 9 6.18 12.20 22.33
C MET A 9 5.79 10.92 21.56
N ILE A 10 4.70 10.25 21.94
CA ILE A 10 4.24 9.04 21.24
C ILE A 10 3.83 9.39 19.80
N VAL A 11 3.05 10.46 19.61
CA VAL A 11 2.61 10.87 18.28
C VAL A 11 3.80 11.33 17.42
N THR A 12 4.71 12.15 17.95
CA THR A 12 5.86 12.62 17.17
C THR A 12 6.81 11.49 16.82
N SER A 13 7.10 10.58 17.75
CA SER A 13 7.94 9.40 17.47
C SER A 13 7.34 8.50 16.39
N ALA A 14 6.03 8.24 16.43
CA ALA A 14 5.34 7.48 15.39
C ALA A 14 5.43 8.15 14.00
N LEU A 15 5.26 9.47 13.93
CA LEU A 15 5.41 10.23 12.69
C LEU A 15 6.85 10.22 12.16
N ILE A 16 7.84 10.31 13.05
CA ILE A 16 9.26 10.23 12.70
C ILE A 16 9.59 8.84 12.16
N ILE A 17 9.11 7.77 12.80
CA ILE A 17 9.29 6.39 12.32
C ILE A 17 8.68 6.23 10.93
N TRP A 18 7.45 6.72 10.73
CA TRP A 18 6.76 6.64 9.44
C TRP A 18 7.50 7.39 8.33
N LYS A 19 7.97 8.62 8.61
CA LYS A 19 8.76 9.40 7.64
C LYS A 19 10.14 8.79 7.40
N GLY A 20 10.79 8.27 8.43
CA GLY A 20 12.03 7.51 8.31
C GLY A 20 11.86 6.30 7.40
N LEU A 21 10.74 5.57 7.54
CA LEU A 21 10.43 4.43 6.69
C LEU A 21 10.28 4.84 5.22
N MET A 22 9.55 5.93 4.92
CA MET A 22 9.46 6.47 3.55
C MET A 22 10.82 6.82 2.96
N CYS A 23 11.69 7.46 3.75
CA CYS A 23 13.02 7.84 3.28
C CYS A 23 13.90 6.62 3.00
N VAL A 24 13.82 5.58 3.84
CA VAL A 24 14.60 4.34 3.67
C VAL A 24 14.08 3.51 2.50
N THR A 25 12.77 3.39 2.36
CA THR A 25 12.19 2.61 1.28
C THR A 25 12.15 3.34 -0.06
N GLY A 26 12.24 4.67 -0.05
CA GLY A 26 12.02 5.50 -1.24
C GLY A 26 10.58 5.47 -1.75
N SER A 27 9.65 4.90 -0.98
CA SER A 27 8.24 4.77 -1.34
C SER A 27 7.40 5.72 -0.50
N GLU A 28 6.45 6.40 -1.13
CA GLU A 28 5.48 7.25 -0.43
C GLU A 28 4.54 6.45 0.48
N SER A 29 4.36 5.16 0.16
CA SER A 29 3.54 4.22 0.92
C SER A 29 4.33 2.93 1.18
N PRO A 30 5.23 2.92 2.16
CA PRO A 30 6.11 1.77 2.44
C PRO A 30 5.36 0.50 2.86
N VAL A 31 4.09 0.63 3.26
CA VAL A 31 3.26 -0.48 3.72
C VAL A 31 1.86 -0.33 3.14
N VAL A 32 1.38 -1.37 2.44
CA VAL A 32 0.02 -1.41 1.86
C VAL A 32 -0.69 -2.72 2.19
N VAL A 33 -2.02 -2.72 2.13
CA VAL A 33 -2.85 -3.90 2.41
C VAL A 33 -3.51 -4.39 1.13
N VAL A 34 -3.49 -5.71 0.90
CA VAL A 34 -4.17 -6.34 -0.23
C VAL A 34 -5.67 -6.41 0.06
N LEU A 35 -6.47 -5.73 -0.77
CA LEU A 35 -7.92 -5.59 -0.58
C LEU A 35 -8.74 -6.59 -1.40
N SER A 36 -8.15 -7.22 -2.43
CA SER A 36 -8.84 -8.10 -3.37
C SER A 36 -8.08 -9.42 -3.59
N GLY A 37 -8.72 -10.38 -4.27
CA GLY A 37 -8.12 -11.66 -4.66
C GLY A 37 -7.53 -11.68 -6.08
N SER A 38 -7.23 -10.52 -6.69
CA SER A 38 -6.69 -10.45 -8.05
C SER A 38 -5.26 -10.96 -8.16
N MET A 39 -4.56 -11.08 -7.03
CA MET A 39 -3.18 -11.56 -6.94
C MET A 39 -3.06 -13.00 -6.43
N GLU A 40 -4.17 -13.74 -6.31
CA GLU A 40 -4.11 -15.15 -5.91
C GLU A 40 -3.48 -16.01 -7.03
N PRO A 41 -2.70 -17.06 -6.68
CA PRO A 41 -2.39 -17.54 -5.34
C PRO A 41 -1.21 -16.82 -4.64
N GLY A 42 -0.56 -15.85 -5.29
CA GLY A 42 0.63 -15.17 -4.79
C GLY A 42 0.39 -14.35 -3.54
N PHE A 43 -0.64 -13.49 -3.55
CA PHE A 43 -1.09 -12.73 -2.39
C PHE A 43 -2.59 -12.89 -2.18
N LYS A 44 -2.99 -12.95 -0.93
CA LYS A 44 -4.38 -13.08 -0.52
C LYS A 44 -4.88 -11.77 0.07
N ARG A 45 -6.20 -11.59 0.03
CA ARG A 45 -6.86 -10.49 0.74
C ARG A 45 -6.49 -10.52 2.23
N GLY A 46 -6.08 -9.36 2.73
CA GLY A 46 -5.62 -9.17 4.11
C GLY A 46 -4.12 -9.36 4.31
N ASP A 47 -3.34 -9.64 3.26
CA ASP A 47 -1.88 -9.60 3.36
C ASP A 47 -1.40 -8.14 3.40
N ILE A 48 -0.39 -7.88 4.24
CA ILE A 48 0.34 -6.61 4.25
C ILE A 48 1.55 -6.75 3.35
N LEU A 49 1.78 -5.82 2.44
CA LEU A 49 2.95 -5.76 1.58
C LEU A 49 3.90 -4.66 2.04
N PHE A 50 5.18 -4.98 2.10
CA PHE A 50 6.24 -4.02 2.32
C PHE A 50 6.80 -3.57 0.97
N LEU A 51 6.80 -2.26 0.75
CA LEU A 51 7.20 -1.65 -0.51
C LEU A 51 8.59 -1.03 -0.41
N HIS A 52 9.37 -1.22 -1.46
CA HIS A 52 10.66 -0.56 -1.65
C HIS A 52 10.75 -0.05 -3.09
N MET A 53 11.17 1.20 -3.25
CA MET A 53 11.39 1.82 -4.55
C MET A 53 12.90 1.92 -4.81
N SER A 54 13.42 0.92 -5.51
CA SER A 54 14.82 0.89 -5.94
C SER A 54 15.09 1.87 -7.08
N LYS A 55 16.34 2.30 -7.24
CA LYS A 55 16.79 3.03 -8.44
C LYS A 55 16.88 2.12 -9.68
N ASP A 56 16.99 0.82 -9.47
CA ASP A 56 17.08 -0.19 -10.53
C ASP A 56 15.89 -0.13 -11.51
N PRO A 57 16.08 -0.51 -12.78
CA PRO A 57 15.01 -0.61 -13.75
C PRO A 57 14.00 -1.67 -13.34
N ILE A 58 12.72 -1.40 -13.60
CA ILE A 58 11.62 -2.32 -13.31
C ILE A 58 11.65 -3.44 -14.34
N ARG A 59 11.48 -4.68 -13.89
CA ARG A 59 11.57 -5.86 -14.76
C ARG A 59 10.25 -6.62 -14.81
N ALA A 60 10.06 -7.36 -15.90
CA ALA A 60 8.94 -8.29 -16.01
C ALA A 60 9.01 -9.35 -14.91
N GLY A 61 7.85 -9.69 -14.33
CA GLY A 61 7.71 -10.61 -13.20
C GLY A 61 7.64 -9.94 -11.83
N GLU A 62 8.05 -8.68 -11.71
CA GLU A 62 8.01 -7.94 -10.44
C GLU A 62 6.57 -7.59 -10.04
N ILE A 63 6.30 -7.56 -8.73
CA ILE A 63 5.03 -7.09 -8.20
C ILE A 63 5.17 -5.62 -7.84
N VAL A 64 4.36 -4.79 -8.47
CA VAL A 64 4.38 -3.35 -8.28
C VAL A 64 3.06 -2.86 -7.72
N VAL A 65 3.15 -1.82 -6.91
CA VAL A 65 1.98 -1.07 -6.43
C VAL A 65 1.99 0.26 -7.15
N PHE A 66 0.89 0.55 -7.82
CA PHE A 66 0.75 1.75 -8.61
C PHE A 66 -0.55 2.47 -8.30
N ASN A 67 -0.50 3.78 -8.47
CA ASN A 67 -1.67 4.63 -8.41
C ASN A 67 -2.11 5.02 -9.83
N ILE A 68 -3.42 5.20 -10.01
CA ILE A 68 -4.00 5.69 -11.26
C ILE A 68 -4.62 7.04 -10.96
N ASP A 69 -4.36 8.03 -11.81
CA ASP A 69 -4.94 9.36 -11.66
C ASP A 69 -6.47 9.28 -11.62
N GLY A 70 -7.07 9.91 -10.61
CA GLY A 70 -8.51 9.87 -10.38
C GLY A 70 -9.01 8.64 -9.61
N ARG A 71 -8.14 7.73 -9.18
CA ARG A 71 -8.47 6.67 -8.21
C ARG A 71 -7.80 6.94 -6.87
N GLU A 72 -8.55 6.74 -5.79
CA GLU A 72 -8.03 6.90 -4.43
C GLU A 72 -7.32 5.63 -3.92
N ILE A 73 -7.69 4.47 -4.44
CA ILE A 73 -7.22 3.18 -3.96
C ILE A 73 -6.13 2.65 -4.90
N PRO A 74 -4.91 2.39 -4.40
CA PRO A 74 -3.83 1.87 -5.20
C PRO A 74 -4.06 0.41 -5.61
N ILE A 75 -3.43 -0.01 -6.70
CA ILE A 75 -3.57 -1.35 -7.27
C ILE A 75 -2.23 -2.08 -7.17
N VAL A 76 -2.27 -3.35 -6.79
CA VAL A 76 -1.11 -4.23 -6.68
C VAL A 76 -1.21 -5.29 -7.75
N HIS A 77 -0.34 -5.29 -8.76
CA HIS A 77 -0.34 -6.32 -9.81
C HIS A 77 1.09 -6.66 -10.29
N ARG A 78 1.21 -7.75 -11.06
CA ARG A 78 2.48 -8.21 -11.61
C ARG A 78 2.78 -7.53 -12.93
N VAL A 79 4.01 -7.07 -13.10
CA VAL A 79 4.51 -6.57 -14.38
C VAL A 79 4.64 -7.73 -15.37
N ILE A 80 3.94 -7.64 -16.50
CA ILE A 80 4.01 -8.63 -17.58
C ILE A 80 4.85 -8.16 -18.76
N LYS A 81 4.99 -6.84 -18.94
CA LYS A 81 5.81 -6.28 -20.03
C LYS A 81 6.42 -4.95 -19.60
N VAL A 82 7.66 -4.73 -20.02
CA VAL A 82 8.39 -3.47 -19.84
C VAL A 82 8.91 -3.05 -21.21
N HIS A 83 8.65 -1.82 -21.60
CA HIS A 83 9.29 -1.19 -22.76
C HIS A 83 10.15 -0.03 -22.27
N GLU A 84 11.43 -0.07 -22.59
CA GLU A 84 12.33 1.04 -22.36
C GLU A 84 12.44 1.83 -23.66
N ARG A 85 12.09 3.12 -23.61
CA ARG A 85 12.26 4.05 -24.73
C ARG A 85 13.72 4.48 -24.80
N GLN A 86 14.42 4.04 -25.84
CA GLN A 86 15.86 4.29 -26.02
C GLN A 86 16.20 5.78 -26.19
N ASP A 87 15.24 6.58 -26.62
CA ASP A 87 15.33 8.00 -26.91
C ASP A 87 15.17 8.89 -25.67
N THR A 88 14.27 8.54 -24.74
CA THR A 88 13.97 9.35 -23.54
C THR A 88 14.43 8.70 -22.23
N GLY A 89 14.74 7.40 -22.25
CA GLY A 89 14.96 6.62 -21.04
C GLY A 89 13.69 6.36 -20.24
N GLU A 90 12.52 6.68 -20.79
CA GLU A 90 11.23 6.42 -20.14
C GLU A 90 10.92 4.92 -20.15
N VAL A 91 10.31 4.46 -19.05
CA VAL A 91 9.93 3.06 -18.84
C VAL A 91 8.41 2.96 -18.85
N ASP A 92 7.89 2.27 -19.86
CA ASP A 92 6.47 1.97 -20.05
C ASP A 92 6.19 0.54 -19.56
N VAL A 93 5.35 0.43 -18.53
CA VAL A 93 5.07 -0.82 -17.81
C VAL A 93 3.64 -1.27 -18.08
N LEU A 94 3.46 -2.57 -18.35
CA LEU A 94 2.15 -3.21 -18.42
C LEU A 94 2.02 -4.22 -17.28
N THR A 95 0.95 -4.09 -16.50
CA THR A 95 0.66 -4.98 -15.37
C THR A 95 -0.56 -5.87 -15.64
N LYS A 96 -0.65 -6.95 -14.87
CA LYS A 96 -1.78 -7.86 -14.83
C LYS A 96 -1.89 -8.49 -13.44
N GLY A 97 -3.11 -8.60 -12.93
CA GLY A 97 -3.40 -9.44 -11.75
C GLY A 97 -3.16 -10.92 -12.06
N ASP A 98 -2.49 -11.63 -11.15
CA ASP A 98 -2.17 -13.05 -11.30
C ASP A 98 -3.43 -13.91 -11.57
N ASN A 99 -4.55 -13.57 -10.92
CA ASN A 99 -5.84 -14.22 -11.03
C ASN A 99 -6.80 -13.56 -12.04
N ASN A 100 -6.36 -12.53 -12.76
CA ASN A 100 -7.21 -11.85 -13.76
C ASN A 100 -7.09 -12.53 -15.14
N TYR A 101 -8.15 -12.49 -15.95
CA TYR A 101 -8.11 -13.02 -17.32
C TYR A 101 -7.34 -12.13 -18.30
N GLY A 102 -7.47 -10.82 -18.17
CA GLY A 102 -6.84 -9.81 -19.04
C GLY A 102 -5.73 -9.02 -18.37
N ASP A 103 -5.07 -8.17 -19.15
CA ASP A 103 -4.17 -7.13 -18.64
C ASP A 103 -4.94 -5.94 -18.03
N ASP A 104 -4.22 -5.05 -17.36
CA ASP A 104 -4.84 -3.95 -16.61
C ASP A 104 -5.14 -2.71 -17.47
N ARG A 105 -5.06 -2.78 -18.81
CA ARG A 105 -5.26 -1.60 -19.67
C ARG A 105 -6.64 -0.95 -19.50
N LEU A 106 -7.66 -1.76 -19.20
CA LEU A 106 -9.01 -1.29 -18.93
C LEU A 106 -9.14 -0.59 -17.56
N LEU A 107 -8.18 -0.79 -16.67
CA LEU A 107 -8.18 -0.18 -15.34
C LEU A 107 -7.50 1.19 -15.35
N TYR A 108 -6.56 1.42 -16.28
CA TYR A 108 -5.79 2.66 -16.43
C TYR A 108 -6.68 3.87 -16.76
N ALA A 109 -6.09 5.06 -16.72
CA ALA A 109 -6.79 6.28 -17.10
C ALA A 109 -7.22 6.24 -18.58
N GLN A 110 -8.22 7.03 -18.94
CA GLN A 110 -8.79 7.01 -20.29
C GLN A 110 -7.72 7.31 -21.35
N GLY A 111 -7.52 6.38 -22.28
CA GLY A 111 -6.50 6.48 -23.34
C GLY A 111 -5.09 6.05 -22.93
N GLN A 112 -4.87 5.71 -21.66
CA GLN A 112 -3.59 5.23 -21.15
C GLN A 112 -3.41 3.73 -21.45
N GLN A 113 -2.29 3.36 -22.07
CA GLN A 113 -1.98 1.96 -22.43
C GLN A 113 -0.87 1.34 -21.57
N TYR A 114 -0.06 2.19 -20.93
CA TYR A 114 1.10 1.81 -20.13
C TYR A 114 1.20 2.70 -18.90
N LEU A 115 1.75 2.15 -17.82
CA LEU A 115 2.11 2.88 -16.61
C LEU A 115 3.53 3.40 -16.75
N GLN A 116 3.71 4.67 -16.46
CA GLN A 116 5.03 5.28 -16.35
C GLN A 116 5.57 5.18 -14.92
N ARG A 117 6.88 5.36 -14.75
CA ARG A 117 7.57 5.24 -13.45
C ARG A 117 6.94 6.05 -12.31
N HIS A 118 6.38 7.24 -12.61
CA HIS A 118 5.77 8.10 -11.59
C HIS A 118 4.43 7.54 -11.03
N HIS A 119 3.76 6.65 -11.77
CA HIS A 119 2.56 5.98 -11.27
C HIS A 119 2.91 4.89 -10.24
N ILE A 120 4.17 4.43 -10.22
CA ILE A 120 4.60 3.28 -9.43
C ILE A 120 5.10 3.80 -8.07
N MET A 121 4.34 3.48 -7.03
CA MET A 121 4.67 3.88 -5.66
C MET A 121 5.76 3.01 -5.05
N GLY A 122 5.90 1.77 -5.49
CA GLY A 122 6.95 0.88 -5.03
C GLY A 122 6.80 -0.56 -5.50
N ARG A 123 7.83 -1.35 -5.23
CA ARG A 123 7.91 -2.79 -5.53
C ARG A 123 7.69 -3.57 -4.24
N ALA A 124 6.90 -4.64 -4.29
CA ALA A 124 6.72 -5.50 -3.13
C ALA A 124 8.00 -6.31 -2.87
N VAL A 125 8.61 -6.14 -1.70
CA VAL A 125 9.84 -6.86 -1.29
C VAL A 125 9.59 -7.92 -0.23
N GLY A 126 8.42 -7.89 0.41
CA GLY A 126 8.01 -8.87 1.39
C GLY A 126 6.54 -8.69 1.74
N PHE A 127 5.98 -9.67 2.45
CA PHE A 127 4.61 -9.60 2.91
C PHE A 127 4.42 -10.27 4.27
N LEU A 128 3.38 -9.85 4.98
CA LEU A 128 2.95 -10.43 6.24
C LEU A 128 1.49 -10.91 6.07
N PRO A 129 1.26 -12.24 6.07
CA PRO A 129 -0.04 -12.77 5.71
C PRO A 129 -1.10 -12.50 6.79
N TYR A 130 -2.34 -12.28 6.35
CA TYR A 130 -3.54 -12.12 7.18
C TYR A 130 -3.61 -10.92 8.15
N VAL A 131 -2.51 -10.24 8.46
CA VAL A 131 -2.49 -9.15 9.47
C VAL A 131 -3.33 -7.94 9.04
N GLY A 132 -3.42 -7.69 7.74
CA GLY A 132 -4.25 -6.63 7.15
C GLY A 132 -5.75 -6.86 7.32
N TRP A 133 -6.21 -8.04 7.74
CA TRP A 133 -7.63 -8.24 8.09
C TRP A 133 -8.07 -7.32 9.22
N VAL A 134 -7.17 -6.97 10.14
CA VAL A 134 -7.48 -6.04 11.23
C VAL A 134 -7.89 -4.67 10.65
N THR A 135 -7.14 -4.14 9.68
CA THR A 135 -7.48 -2.86 9.04
C THR A 135 -8.72 -2.97 8.16
N ILE A 136 -8.89 -4.08 7.43
CA ILE A 136 -10.07 -4.33 6.59
C ILE A 136 -11.35 -4.35 7.44
N ILE A 137 -11.36 -5.10 8.54
CA ILE A 137 -12.52 -5.22 9.44
C ILE A 137 -12.86 -3.85 10.06
N MET A 138 -11.86 -3.08 10.49
CA MET A 138 -12.07 -1.74 11.05
C MET A 138 -12.69 -0.76 10.03
N THR A 139 -12.35 -0.90 8.74
CA THR A 139 -12.87 -0.05 7.67
C THR A 139 -14.26 -0.50 7.20
N GLU A 140 -14.49 -1.80 7.02
CA GLU A 140 -15.75 -2.34 6.49
C GLU A 140 -16.88 -2.44 7.52
N LYS A 141 -16.53 -2.62 8.81
CA LYS A 141 -17.49 -2.72 9.91
C LYS A 141 -17.30 -1.57 10.89
N PRO A 142 -17.81 -0.36 10.60
CA PRO A 142 -17.62 0.82 11.45
C PRO A 142 -18.16 0.62 12.88
N ILE A 143 -19.14 -0.28 13.07
CA ILE A 143 -19.64 -0.65 14.41
C ILE A 143 -18.52 -1.20 15.29
N ILE A 144 -17.66 -2.09 14.76
CA ILE A 144 -16.54 -2.66 15.52
C ILE A 144 -15.56 -1.56 15.92
N LYS A 145 -15.28 -0.62 15.01
CA LYS A 145 -14.45 0.56 15.29
C LYS A 145 -15.03 1.39 16.45
N TYR A 146 -16.34 1.67 16.45
CA TYR A 146 -16.98 2.45 17.51
C TYR A 146 -17.00 1.70 18.85
N ILE A 147 -17.26 0.39 18.85
CA ILE A 147 -17.19 -0.45 20.06
C ILE A 147 -15.78 -0.40 20.66
N LEU A 148 -14.74 -0.54 19.83
CA LEU A 148 -13.35 -0.54 20.28
C LEU A 148 -12.93 0.81 20.86
N ILE A 149 -13.27 1.91 20.19
CA ILE A 149 -13.01 3.27 20.70
C ILE A 149 -13.79 3.51 22.00
N GLY A 150 -15.04 3.07 22.08
CA GLY A 150 -15.86 3.17 23.28
C GLY A 150 -15.28 2.38 24.46
N ALA A 151 -14.82 1.14 24.23
CA ALA A 151 -14.19 0.31 25.24
C ALA A 151 -12.85 0.90 25.73
N LEU A 152 -12.01 1.40 24.82
CA LEU A 152 -10.77 2.11 25.16
C LEU A 152 -11.05 3.38 25.95
N GLY A 153 -12.04 4.17 25.52
CA GLY A 153 -12.48 5.37 26.24
C GLY A 153 -12.97 5.05 27.65
N LEU A 154 -13.78 4.00 27.81
CA LEU A 154 -14.24 3.53 29.11
C LEU A 154 -13.05 3.08 29.98
N LEU A 155 -12.11 2.30 29.44
CA LEU A 155 -10.93 1.83 30.14
C LEU A 155 -10.05 3.00 30.62
N VAL A 156 -9.86 4.03 29.79
CA VAL A 156 -9.12 5.24 30.17
C VAL A 156 -9.84 6.02 31.27
N ILE A 157 -11.17 6.02 31.28
CA ILE A 157 -11.96 6.66 32.35
C ILE A 157 -11.92 5.83 33.64
N THR A 158 -11.98 4.51 33.57
CA THR A 158 -11.98 3.63 34.75
C THR A 158 -10.58 3.38 35.33
N SER A 159 -9.52 3.52 34.53
CA SER A 159 -8.11 3.50 34.98
C SER A 159 -7.67 4.82 35.65
N LYS A 160 -8.62 5.64 36.10
CA LYS A 160 -8.38 6.95 36.70
C LYS A 160 -8.21 6.89 38.23
N ASP A 161 -8.09 5.70 38.80
CA ASP A 161 -7.61 5.43 40.17
C ASP A 161 -6.15 4.91 40.12
#